data_AF-W0J743-F1
#
_entry.id   AF-W0J743-F1
#
_cell.length_a   1.000
_cell.length_b   1.000
_cell.length_c   1.000
_cell.angle_alpha   90.00
_cell.angle_beta   90.00
_cell.angle_gamma   90.00
#
_symmetry.space_group_name_H-M   'P 1'
#
loop_
_entity.id
_entity.type
_entity.pdbx_description
1 polymer ?
#
loop_
_entity_poly.entity_id
_entity_poly.type
_entity_poly.pdbx_seq_one_letter_code
_entity_poly.pdbx_strand_id
1 'polypeptide(L)'
;MSAEQLQLFASLDFPGRSTLMLGEIADRLGCSHRHLLNKIDDGSLVIIDLATSGRSRRTARVPIEAYRTFIVKHLSGPMDARMQFLKDLPRPVLAELFEEIKALLKA
;
A
#
# COMPACT_ATOMS: atom_id res chain seq x y z
N MET A 1 14.57 -13.85 11.66
CA MET A 1 13.19 -13.79 12.18
C MET A 1 12.28 -14.22 11.04
N SER A 2 11.49 -15.27 11.24
CA SER A 2 10.54 -15.76 10.25
C SER A 2 9.59 -14.63 9.87
N ALA A 3 9.57 -14.25 8.60
CA ALA A 3 8.56 -13.35 8.06
C ALA A 3 7.22 -14.10 8.14
N GLU A 4 6.53 -13.99 9.27
CA GLU A 4 5.06 -14.06 9.23
C GLU A 4 4.66 -13.03 8.21
N GLN A 5 4.26 -13.51 7.03
CA GLN A 5 3.73 -12.66 5.97
C GLN A 5 2.59 -11.89 6.62
N LEU A 6 2.69 -10.57 6.67
CA LEU A 6 1.60 -9.71 7.11
C LEU A 6 0.42 -9.99 6.17
N GLN A 7 -0.49 -10.87 6.59
CA GLN A 7 -1.71 -11.17 5.85
C GLN A 7 -2.61 -9.96 6.00
N LEU A 8 -2.61 -9.12 4.97
CA LEU A 8 -3.56 -8.05 4.81
C LEU A 8 -4.84 -8.58 4.16
N PHE A 9 -5.91 -7.80 4.31
CA PHE A 9 -7.10 -7.94 3.49
C PHE A 9 -6.74 -7.94 2.01
N ALA A 10 -7.31 -8.85 1.22
CA ALA A 10 -6.99 -9.01 -0.20
C ALA A 10 -7.30 -7.74 -1.01
N SER A 11 -8.33 -7.01 -0.61
CA SER A 11 -8.69 -5.68 -1.12
C SER A 11 -7.60 -4.63 -0.95
N LEU A 12 -6.72 -4.77 0.05
CA LEU A 12 -5.60 -3.86 0.35
C LEU A 12 -4.23 -4.47 0.04
N ASP A 13 -4.16 -5.70 -0.46
CA ASP A 13 -2.91 -6.39 -0.75
C ASP A 13 -2.74 -6.68 -2.25
N PHE A 14 -1.57 -7.19 -2.61
CA PHE A 14 -1.30 -7.70 -3.95
C PHE A 14 -0.75 -9.14 -3.87
N PRO A 15 -1.64 -10.14 -3.70
CA PRO A 15 -1.24 -11.53 -3.52
C PRO A 15 -0.35 -12.04 -4.66
N GLY A 16 0.70 -12.77 -4.31
CA GLY A 16 1.64 -13.35 -5.28
C GLY A 16 2.62 -12.36 -5.93
N ARG A 17 2.60 -11.07 -5.55
CA ARG A 17 3.55 -10.07 -6.04
C ARG A 17 4.76 -9.97 -5.12
N SER A 18 5.95 -9.78 -5.70
CA SER A 18 7.19 -9.49 -4.96
C SER A 18 7.53 -8.00 -4.95
N THR A 19 7.17 -7.29 -6.03
CA THR A 19 7.37 -5.84 -6.17
C THR A 19 6.19 -5.21 -6.89
N LEU A 20 6.00 -3.91 -6.66
CA LEU A 20 4.92 -3.09 -7.19
C LEU A 20 5.47 -1.85 -7.88
N MET A 21 4.77 -1.39 -8.91
CA MET A 21 4.94 -0.05 -9.48
C MET A 21 4.10 0.96 -8.70
N LEU A 22 4.53 2.24 -8.70
CA LEU A 22 3.77 3.30 -8.06
C LEU A 22 2.36 3.48 -8.65
N GLY A 23 2.20 3.24 -9.96
CA GLY A 23 0.88 3.28 -10.60
C GLY A 23 -0.09 2.23 -10.04
N GLU A 24 0.37 0.99 -9.86
CA GLU A 24 -0.44 -0.08 -9.27
C GLU A 24 -0.92 0.29 -7.86
N ILE A 25 -0.04 0.91 -7.07
CA ILE A 25 -0.36 1.37 -5.71
C ILE A 25 -1.33 2.55 -5.74
N ALA A 26 -1.09 3.52 -6.63
CA ALA A 26 -1.93 4.71 -6.77
C ALA A 26 -3.36 4.35 -7.15
N ASP A 27 -3.52 3.46 -8.12
CA ASP A 27 -4.82 2.97 -8.57
C ASP A 27 -5.55 2.23 -7.44
N ARG A 28 -4.83 1.40 -6.68
CA ARG A 28 -5.38 0.64 -5.55
C ARG A 28 -5.81 1.54 -4.39
N LEU A 29 -4.99 2.55 -4.06
CA LEU A 29 -5.24 3.45 -2.92
C LEU A 29 -6.05 4.70 -3.31
N GLY A 30 -6.38 4.89 -4.58
CA GLY A 30 -7.11 6.07 -5.06
C GLY A 30 -6.34 7.38 -4.91
N CYS A 31 -5.00 7.32 -4.87
CA CYS A 31 -4.16 8.48 -4.61
C CYS A 31 -3.31 8.87 -5.84
N SER A 32 -2.80 10.09 -5.86
CA SER A 32 -1.94 10.52 -6.97
C SER A 32 -0.53 9.95 -6.86
N HIS A 33 0.15 9.79 -7.99
CA HIS A 33 1.58 9.44 -8.00
C HIS A 33 2.41 10.43 -7.17
N ARG A 34 2.04 11.73 -7.18
CA ARG A 34 2.71 12.76 -6.40
C ARG A 34 2.59 12.50 -4.90
N HIS A 35 1.44 12.02 -4.43
CA HIS A 35 1.26 11.63 -3.04
C HIS A 35 2.25 10.52 -2.65
N LEU A 36 2.35 9.47 -3.46
CA LEU A 36 3.30 8.37 -3.21
C LEU A 36 4.76 8.82 -3.27
N LEU A 37 5.10 9.74 -4.19
CA LEU A 37 6.44 10.32 -4.25
C LEU A 37 6.77 11.11 -2.97
N ASN A 38 5.83 11.89 -2.44
CA ASN A 38 6.04 12.59 -1.17
C ASN A 38 6.27 11.59 -0.02
N LYS A 39 5.58 10.44 -0.04
CA LYS A 39 5.78 9.34 0.94
C LYS A 39 7.14 8.65 0.79
N ILE A 40 7.72 8.67 -0.39
CA ILE A 40 9.09 8.18 -0.61
C ILE A 40 10.08 9.21 -0.09
N ASP A 41 9.87 10.48 -0.43
CA ASP A 41 10.74 11.58 -0.03
C ASP A 41 10.77 11.76 1.50
N ASP A 42 9.65 11.53 2.20
CA ASP A 42 9.57 11.56 3.67
C ASP A 42 10.01 10.24 4.35
N GLY A 43 10.37 9.22 3.57
CA GLY A 43 10.84 7.92 4.05
C GLY A 43 9.75 6.99 4.59
N SER A 44 8.48 7.35 4.51
CA SER A 44 7.37 6.50 4.96
C SER A 44 7.10 5.32 4.02
N LEU A 45 7.47 5.43 2.73
CA LEU A 45 7.38 4.38 1.73
C LEU A 45 8.76 4.07 1.13
N VAL A 46 9.25 2.85 1.39
CA VAL A 46 10.56 2.41 0.91
C VAL A 46 10.47 1.89 -0.53
N ILE A 47 11.43 2.31 -1.37
CA ILE A 47 11.58 1.84 -2.75
C ILE A 47 12.95 1.20 -2.98
N ILE A 48 13.00 0.36 -4.01
CA ILE A 48 14.22 -0.03 -4.71
C ILE A 48 14.29 0.83 -5.98
N ASP A 49 15.33 1.65 -6.10
CA ASP A 49 15.60 2.36 -7.34
C ASP A 49 16.35 1.44 -8.29
N LEU A 50 15.74 1.12 -9.44
CA LEU A 50 16.37 0.32 -10.50
C LEU A 50 17.07 1.21 -11.54
N ALA A 51 17.13 2.53 -11.34
CA ALA A 51 17.84 3.40 -12.24
C ALA A 51 19.35 3.10 -12.20
N THR A 52 19.87 2.56 -13.30
CA THR A 52 21.30 2.55 -13.58
C THR A 52 21.73 3.97 -13.93
N SER A 53 22.91 4.38 -13.46
CA SER A 53 23.52 5.70 -13.72
C SER A 53 23.39 6.08 -15.21
N GLY A 54 22.66 7.17 -15.51
CA GLY A 54 22.54 7.73 -16.86
C GLY A 54 21.16 7.72 -17.52
N ARG A 55 20.10 7.18 -16.87
CA ARG A 55 18.71 7.32 -17.37
C ARG A 55 17.90 8.32 -16.54
N SER A 56 17.19 9.22 -17.22
CA SER A 56 16.40 10.31 -16.60
C SER A 56 15.08 9.86 -15.96
N ARG A 57 14.57 8.68 -16.32
CA ARG A 57 13.34 8.12 -15.72
C ARG A 57 13.68 7.14 -14.61
N ARG A 58 13.48 7.56 -13.36
CA ARG A 58 13.50 6.69 -12.18
C ARG A 58 12.54 5.52 -12.39
N THR A 59 13.08 4.31 -12.38
CA THR A 59 12.26 3.08 -12.43
C THR A 59 12.16 2.54 -11.01
N ALA A 60 11.40 3.25 -10.15
CA ALA A 60 11.23 2.88 -8.76
C ALA A 60 10.26 1.70 -8.63
N ARG A 61 10.65 0.69 -7.85
CA ARG A 61 9.79 -0.43 -7.45
C ARG A 61 9.62 -0.43 -5.94
N VAL A 62 8.41 -0.69 -5.46
CA VAL A 62 8.13 -0.86 -4.03
C VAL A 62 8.15 -2.36 -3.74
N PRO A 63 9.02 -2.86 -2.84
CA PRO A 63 8.93 -4.24 -2.36
C PRO A 63 7.57 -4.49 -1.71
N ILE A 64 6.97 -5.66 -1.94
CA ILE A 64 5.64 -5.96 -1.38
C ILE A 64 5.59 -5.82 0.15
N GLU A 65 6.66 -6.23 0.84
CA GLU A 65 6.74 -6.13 2.31
C GLU A 65 6.82 -4.67 2.78
N ALA A 66 7.47 -3.79 2.02
CA ALA A 66 7.50 -2.36 2.31
C ALA A 66 6.11 -1.74 2.15
N TYR A 67 5.38 -2.13 1.09
CA TYR A 67 3.99 -1.73 0.89
C TYR A 67 3.09 -2.22 2.04
N ARG A 68 3.17 -3.50 2.41
CA ARG A 68 2.36 -4.07 3.50
C ARG A 68 2.63 -3.35 4.82
N THR A 69 3.91 -3.12 5.13
CA THR A 69 4.31 -2.34 6.31
C THR A 69 3.72 -0.92 6.28
N PHE A 70 3.74 -0.27 5.11
CA PHE A 70 3.14 1.04 4.92
C PHE A 70 1.64 1.03 5.21
N ILE A 71 0.88 0.05 4.68
CA ILE A 71 -0.56 -0.07 4.92
C ILE A 71 -0.87 -0.35 6.40
N VAL A 72 -0.15 -1.29 7.03
CA VAL A 72 -0.32 -1.61 8.45
C VAL A 72 -0.13 -0.36 9.30
N LYS A 73 0.91 0.45 9.04
CA LYS A 73 1.14 1.71 9.77
C LYS A 73 -0.02 2.69 9.67
N HIS A 74 -0.67 2.79 8.51
CA HIS A 74 -1.83 3.67 8.33
C HIS A 74 -3.08 3.13 9.04
N LEU A 75 -3.24 1.81 9.08
CA LEU A 75 -4.35 1.15 9.79
C LEU A 75 -4.15 1.06 11.30
N SER A 76 -2.90 1.09 11.79
CA SER A 76 -2.56 1.04 13.22
C SER A 76 -2.34 2.42 13.85
N GLY A 77 -2.49 3.50 13.06
CA GLY A 77 -2.31 4.87 13.53
C GLY A 77 -3.44 5.37 14.43
N PRO A 78 -3.36 6.64 14.88
CA PRO A 78 -4.44 7.30 15.62
C PRO A 78 -5.78 7.21 14.87
N MET A 79 -6.89 7.19 15.62
CA MET A 79 -8.24 7.01 15.07
C MET A 79 -8.53 7.95 13.90
N ASP A 80 -8.22 9.24 14.03
CA ASP A 80 -8.50 10.23 12.98
C ASP A 80 -7.70 9.97 11.70
N ALA A 81 -6.42 9.60 11.83
CA ALA A 81 -5.56 9.28 10.69
C ALA A 81 -6.03 8.01 9.97
N ARG A 82 -6.41 6.98 10.73
CA ARG A 82 -6.98 5.74 10.19
C ARG A 82 -8.29 6.01 9.47
N MET A 83 -9.19 6.80 10.07
CA MET A 83 -10.47 7.15 9.45
C MET A 83 -10.27 7.97 8.17
N GLN A 84 -9.29 8.86 8.15
CA GLN A 84 -8.96 9.61 6.94
C GLN A 84 -8.43 8.69 5.84
N PHE A 85 -7.50 7.79 6.17
CA PHE A 85 -7.01 6.79 5.23
C PHE A 85 -8.14 5.96 4.61
N LEU A 86 -9.08 5.46 5.43
CA LEU A 86 -10.24 4.73 4.94
C LEU A 86 -11.15 5.60 4.06
N LYS A 87 -11.35 6.88 4.38
CA LYS A 87 -12.17 7.79 3.55
C LYS A 87 -11.57 8.06 2.19
N ASP A 88 -10.23 8.05 2.09
CA ASP A 88 -9.50 8.33 0.86
C ASP A 88 -9.45 7.13 -0.09
N LEU A 89 -9.75 5.92 0.40
CA LEU A 89 -9.77 4.72 -0.43
C LEU A 89 -10.89 4.77 -1.49
N PRO A 90 -10.66 4.20 -2.69
CA PRO A 90 -11.70 4.03 -3.69
C PRO A 90 -12.91 3.29 -3.13
N ARG A 91 -14.11 3.73 -3.51
CA ARG A 91 -15.37 3.08 -3.09
C ARG A 91 -15.41 1.57 -3.38
N PRO A 92 -14.92 1.06 -4.53
CA PRO A 92 -14.87 -0.38 -4.77
C PRO A 92 -14.00 -1.12 -3.75
N VAL A 93 -12.80 -0.59 -3.46
CA VAL A 93 -11.86 -1.17 -2.48
C VAL A 93 -12.46 -1.17 -1.08
N LEU A 94 -13.17 -0.12 -0.70
CA LEU A 94 -13.89 -0.07 0.58
C LEU A 94 -15.01 -1.10 0.66
N ALA A 95 -15.74 -1.33 -0.43
CA ALA A 95 -16.81 -2.33 -0.47
C ALA A 95 -16.24 -3.75 -0.32
N GLU A 96 -15.15 -4.05 -1.02
CA GLU A 96 -14.43 -5.32 -0.89
C GLU A 96 -13.92 -5.53 0.55
N LEU A 97 -13.25 -4.51 1.11
CA LEU A 97 -12.77 -4.54 2.49
C LEU A 97 -13.91 -4.78 3.49
N PHE A 98 -15.06 -4.15 3.28
CA PHE A 98 -16.23 -4.33 4.14
C PHE A 98 -16.79 -5.76 4.08
N GLU A 99 -16.85 -6.35 2.88
CA GLU A 99 -17.27 -7.75 2.74
C GLU A 99 -16.26 -8.73 3.35
N GLU A 100 -14.95 -8.46 3.25
CA GLU A 100 -13.92 -9.25 3.93
C GLU A 100 -14.06 -9.18 5.45
N ILE A 101 -14.27 -7.99 6.03
CA ILE A 101 -14.50 -7.83 7.47
C ILE A 101 -15.78 -8.55 7.91
N LYS A 102 -16.87 -8.43 7.14
CA LYS A 102 -18.10 -9.18 7.42
C LYS A 102 -17.89 -10.69 7.41
N ALA A 103 -17.11 -11.19 6.46
CA ALA A 103 -16.81 -12.62 6.37
C ALA A 103 -16.03 -13.09 7.60
N LEU A 104 -15.04 -12.31 8.07
CA LEU A 104 -14.31 -12.60 9.30
C LEU A 104 -15.21 -12.62 10.54
N LEU A 105 -16.18 -11.71 10.64
CA LEU A 105 -17.10 -11.66 11.79
C LEU A 105 -18.13 -12.80 11.82
N LYS A 106 -18.31 -13.52 10.72
CA LYS A 106 -19.20 -14.69 10.61
C LYS A 106 -18.49 -16.03 10.84
N ALA A 107 -17.16 -16.03 10.80
CA ALA A 107 -16.31 -17.18 11.08
C ALA A 107 -16.11 -17.35 12.58
#